data_AF-A0A017RXH6-F1
#
_entry.id   AF-A0A017RXH6-F1
#
_cell.length_a   1.000
_cell.length_b   1.000
_cell.length_c   1.000
_cell.angle_alpha   90.00
_cell.angle_beta   90.00
_cell.angle_gamma   90.00
#
_symmetry.space_group_name_H-M   'P 1'
#
loop_
_entity.id
_entity.type
_entity.pdbx_description
1 polymer ?
#
loop_
_entity_poly.entity_id
_entity_poly.type
_entity_poly.pdbx_seq_one_letter_code
_entity_poly.pdbx_strand_id
1 'polypeptide(L)'
;MIILLIRSTYGRAFKAIREDEVAAEAMGINLFKHKMMSFIISSFFAGISGALLAMFQTTVQAMAFTAAMTYEILLIVVIGGIGSITGSILAAFLFVACSEWWMRFLDEPMYIGGFQVPFLRTGFRMVVFSIVIMAVVLFWRKGIMGTKEFSWDGIAKFFKDPFGLISRQKGKGEVQRNA
;
A
#
# COMPACT_ATOMS: atom_id res chain seq x y z
N MET A 1 16.02 -6.55 2.95
CA MET A 1 16.52 -7.28 1.76
C MET A 1 15.94 -6.73 0.46
N ILE A 2 14.62 -6.74 0.26
CA ILE A 2 13.99 -6.37 -1.02
C ILE A 2 14.36 -4.96 -1.52
N ILE A 3 14.47 -3.99 -0.61
CA ILE A 3 14.85 -2.60 -0.90
C ILE A 3 16.30 -2.51 -1.44
N LEU A 4 17.21 -3.35 -0.96
CA LEU A 4 18.59 -3.42 -1.46
C LEU A 4 18.64 -4.00 -2.88
N LEU A 5 17.75 -4.93 -3.19
CA LEU A 5 17.62 -5.54 -4.51
C LEU A 5 17.12 -4.51 -5.54
N ILE A 6 16.17 -3.64 -5.15
CA ILE A 6 15.65 -2.57 -6.01
C ILE A 6 16.71 -1.49 -6.28
N ARG A 7 17.54 -1.16 -5.29
CA ARG A 7 18.64 -0.19 -5.47
C ARG A 7 19.83 -0.74 -6.25
N SER A 8 19.89 -2.05 -6.46
CA SER A 8 20.94 -2.72 -7.22
C SER A 8 20.75 -2.59 -8.75
N THR A 9 21.75 -3.00 -9.51
CA THR A 9 21.72 -3.06 -10.98
C THR A 9 20.55 -3.90 -11.51
N TYR A 10 20.21 -4.98 -10.82
CA TYR A 10 19.04 -5.81 -11.14
C TYR A 10 17.71 -5.05 -11.00
N GLY A 11 17.57 -4.19 -9.99
CA GLY A 11 16.39 -3.36 -9.82
C GLY A 11 16.20 -2.32 -10.93
N ARG A 12 17.30 -1.75 -11.43
CA ARG A 12 17.27 -0.86 -12.61
C ARG A 12 16.84 -1.61 -13.87
N ALA A 13 17.34 -2.84 -14.06
CA ALA A 13 16.93 -3.70 -15.17
C ALA A 13 15.42 -4.05 -15.09
N PHE A 14 14.90 -4.38 -13.90
CA PHE A 14 13.46 -4.61 -13.73
C PHE A 14 12.61 -3.38 -14.05
N LYS A 15 13.09 -2.19 -13.67
CA LYS A 15 12.39 -0.95 -13.99
C LYS A 15 12.38 -0.67 -15.50
N ALA A 16 13.48 -0.91 -16.19
CA ALA A 16 13.56 -0.77 -17.65
C ALA A 16 12.60 -1.72 -18.38
N ILE A 17 12.57 -3.00 -17.97
CA ILE A 17 11.64 -4.01 -18.53
C ILE A 17 10.17 -3.61 -18.30
N ARG A 18 9.87 -2.98 -17.16
CA ARG A 18 8.51 -2.50 -16.84
C ARG A 18 8.07 -1.31 -17.71
N GLU A 19 9.00 -0.49 -18.18
CA GLU A 19 8.70 0.68 -18.99
C GLU A 19 8.55 0.31 -20.48
N ASP A 20 9.53 -0.41 -21.02
CA ASP A 20 9.46 -0.95 -22.39
C ASP A 20 10.34 -2.20 -22.52
N GLU A 21 9.69 -3.34 -22.75
CA GLU A 21 10.36 -4.63 -22.90
C GLU A 21 11.20 -4.70 -24.19
N VAL A 22 10.71 -4.13 -25.28
CA VAL A 22 11.39 -4.15 -26.59
C VAL A 22 12.64 -3.28 -26.55
N ALA A 23 12.54 -2.10 -25.93
CA ALA A 23 13.70 -1.23 -25.73
C ALA A 23 14.73 -1.86 -24.78
N ALA A 24 14.29 -2.54 -23.71
CA ALA A 24 15.19 -3.23 -22.79
C ALA A 24 15.97 -4.36 -23.48
N GLU A 25 15.32 -5.11 -24.38
CA GLU A 25 15.98 -6.16 -25.18
C GLU A 25 17.01 -5.57 -26.15
N ALA A 26 16.67 -4.47 -26.83
CA ALA A 26 17.59 -3.76 -27.73
C ALA A 26 18.84 -3.21 -27.00
N MET A 27 18.71 -2.90 -25.71
CA MET A 27 19.81 -2.47 -24.84
C MET A 27 20.64 -3.66 -24.30
N GLY A 28 20.38 -4.89 -24.74
CA GLY A 28 21.14 -6.09 -24.38
C GLY A 28 20.73 -6.72 -23.04
N ILE A 29 19.58 -6.33 -22.46
CA ILE A 29 19.08 -6.92 -21.22
C ILE A 29 18.38 -8.25 -21.53
N ASN A 30 18.84 -9.34 -20.93
CA ASN A 30 18.18 -10.63 -21.07
C ASN A 30 16.84 -10.65 -20.31
N LEU A 31 15.73 -10.48 -21.03
CA LEU A 31 14.37 -10.42 -20.50
C LEU A 31 13.99 -11.69 -19.73
N PHE A 32 14.28 -12.86 -20.30
CA PHE A 32 13.92 -14.16 -19.73
C PHE A 32 14.53 -14.38 -18.35
N LYS A 33 15.85 -14.14 -18.20
CA LYS A 33 16.54 -14.27 -16.91
C LYS A 33 15.96 -13.33 -15.86
N HIS A 34 15.68 -12.08 -16.23
CA HIS A 34 15.15 -11.09 -15.29
C HIS A 34 13.71 -11.42 -14.87
N LYS A 35 12.83 -11.78 -15.82
CA LYS A 35 11.47 -12.22 -15.51
C LYS A 35 11.47 -13.46 -14.61
N MET A 36 12.30 -14.46 -14.90
CA MET A 36 12.43 -15.67 -14.09
C MET A 36 12.90 -15.35 -12.66
N MET A 37 13.92 -14.50 -12.49
CA MET A 37 14.38 -14.07 -11.17
C MET A 37 13.25 -13.37 -10.39
N SER A 38 12.51 -12.47 -11.03
CA SER A 38 11.38 -11.78 -10.39
C SER A 38 10.29 -12.75 -9.92
N PHE A 39 10.01 -13.78 -10.71
CA PHE A 39 9.03 -14.82 -10.39
C PHE A 39 9.47 -15.71 -9.24
N ILE A 40 10.75 -16.12 -9.21
CA ILE A 40 11.32 -16.93 -8.12
C ILE A 40 11.27 -16.16 -6.80
N ILE A 41 11.67 -14.88 -6.80
CA ILE A 41 11.63 -14.04 -5.61
C ILE A 41 10.19 -13.90 -5.10
N SER A 42 9.22 -13.64 -5.98
CA SER A 42 7.81 -13.55 -5.59
C SER A 42 7.26 -14.86 -5.03
N SER A 43 7.53 -15.98 -5.71
CA SER A 43 7.06 -17.30 -5.31
C SER A 43 7.63 -17.75 -3.96
N PHE A 44 8.88 -17.37 -3.65
CA PHE A 44 9.49 -17.62 -2.36
C PHE A 44 8.71 -16.96 -1.21
N PHE A 45 8.40 -15.66 -1.34
CA PHE A 45 7.63 -14.95 -0.31
C PHE A 45 6.17 -15.42 -0.24
N ALA A 46 5.53 -15.69 -1.39
CA ALA A 46 4.18 -16.24 -1.43
C ALA A 46 4.10 -17.63 -0.77
N GLY A 47 5.08 -18.49 -1.01
CA GLY A 47 5.18 -19.81 -0.39
C GLY A 47 5.35 -19.75 1.13
N ILE A 48 6.23 -18.86 1.64
CA ILE A 48 6.40 -18.66 3.08
C ILE A 48 5.11 -18.14 3.72
N SER A 49 4.46 -17.15 3.10
CA SER A 49 3.21 -16.60 3.58
C SER A 49 2.10 -17.66 3.62
N GLY A 50 1.98 -18.48 2.59
CA GLY A 50 0.99 -19.56 2.53
C GLY A 50 1.25 -20.67 3.53
N ALA A 51 2.51 -21.08 3.71
CA ALA A 51 2.89 -22.07 4.71
C ALA A 51 2.57 -21.59 6.13
N LEU A 52 2.86 -20.32 6.43
CA LEU A 52 2.52 -19.72 7.72
C LEU A 52 1.01 -19.68 7.96
N LEU A 53 0.23 -19.31 6.94
CA LEU A 53 -1.24 -19.30 7.01
C LEU A 53 -1.81 -20.70 7.25
N ALA A 54 -1.25 -21.73 6.60
CA ALA A 54 -1.68 -23.11 6.77
C ALA A 54 -1.43 -23.61 8.20
N MET A 55 -0.28 -23.27 8.80
CA MET A 55 0.02 -23.59 10.19
C MET A 55 -0.92 -22.87 11.16
N PHE A 56 -1.34 -21.64 10.85
CA PHE A 56 -2.25 -20.85 11.69
C PHE A 56 -3.70 -21.36 11.64
N GLN A 57 -4.23 -21.66 10.46
CA GLN A 57 -5.64 -22.05 10.32
C GLN A 57 -5.92 -23.50 10.77
N THR A 58 -4.92 -24.39 10.84
CA THR A 58 -5.00 -25.83 11.21
C THR A 58 -5.98 -26.70 10.39
N THR A 59 -7.00 -26.10 9.79
CA THR A 59 -8.02 -26.69 8.92
C THR A 59 -8.07 -25.84 7.65
N VAL A 60 -7.89 -26.48 6.50
CA VAL A 60 -7.93 -25.80 5.20
C VAL A 60 -9.32 -25.96 4.60
N GLN A 61 -10.07 -24.86 4.54
CA GLN A 61 -11.40 -24.84 3.92
C GLN A 61 -11.37 -23.97 2.66
N ALA A 62 -11.82 -24.52 1.52
CA ALA A 62 -11.82 -23.82 0.23
C ALA A 62 -12.69 -22.55 0.23
N MET A 63 -13.68 -22.45 1.13
CA MET A 63 -14.52 -21.27 1.28
C MET A 63 -13.78 -20.03 1.77
N ALA A 64 -12.60 -20.16 2.38
CA ALA A 64 -11.79 -19.01 2.78
C ALA A 64 -11.08 -18.35 1.59
N PHE A 65 -10.81 -19.13 0.53
CA PHE A 65 -10.13 -18.67 -0.68
C PHE A 65 -11.14 -18.15 -1.71
N THR A 66 -11.82 -17.06 -1.38
CA THR A 66 -12.78 -16.42 -2.28
C THR A 66 -12.09 -15.42 -3.21
N ALA A 67 -12.74 -15.12 -4.34
CA ALA A 67 -12.28 -14.04 -5.22
C ALA A 67 -12.20 -12.68 -4.49
N ALA A 68 -13.07 -12.46 -3.50
CA ALA A 68 -13.06 -11.26 -2.68
C ALA A 68 -11.71 -11.07 -1.95
N MET A 69 -11.12 -12.15 -1.41
CA MET A 69 -9.81 -12.09 -0.74
C MET A 69 -8.71 -11.62 -1.70
N THR A 70 -8.70 -12.09 -2.95
CA THR A 70 -7.72 -11.63 -3.95
C THR A 70 -7.91 -10.15 -4.28
N TYR A 71 -9.15 -9.69 -4.44
CA TYR A 71 -9.44 -8.27 -4.66
C TYR A 71 -9.02 -7.41 -3.48
N GLU A 72 -9.25 -7.85 -2.24
CA GLU A 72 -8.80 -7.13 -1.04
C GLU A 72 -7.29 -6.96 -1.01
N ILE A 73 -6.52 -8.02 -1.28
CA ILE A 73 -5.06 -7.96 -1.34
C ILE A 73 -4.60 -6.99 -2.45
N LEU A 74 -5.23 -7.04 -3.62
CA LEU A 74 -4.93 -6.12 -4.73
C LEU A 74 -5.26 -4.67 -4.36
N LEU A 75 -6.40 -4.42 -3.70
CA LEU A 75 -6.79 -3.09 -3.25
C LEU A 75 -5.78 -2.53 -2.26
N ILE A 76 -5.32 -3.31 -1.29
CA ILE A 76 -4.29 -2.89 -0.32
C ILE A 76 -3.02 -2.44 -1.06
N VAL A 77 -2.56 -3.20 -2.05
CA VAL A 77 -1.37 -2.88 -2.85
C VAL A 77 -1.59 -1.63 -3.72
N VAL A 78 -2.77 -1.49 -4.35
CA VAL A 78 -3.10 -0.32 -5.17
C VAL A 78 -3.21 0.96 -4.34
N ILE A 79 -3.82 0.88 -3.15
CA ILE A 79 -3.93 1.98 -2.19
C ILE A 79 -2.53 2.38 -1.69
N GLY A 80 -1.65 1.40 -1.44
CA GLY A 80 -0.25 1.68 -1.08
C GLY A 80 0.57 2.31 -2.22
N GLY A 81 0.28 1.91 -3.45
CA GLY A 81 0.89 2.40 -4.68
C GLY A 81 1.70 1.31 -5.39
N ILE A 82 1.42 1.10 -6.68
CA ILE A 82 2.01 0.04 -7.54
C ILE A 82 3.54 0.09 -7.68
N GLY A 83 4.20 1.17 -7.26
CA GLY A 83 5.65 1.38 -7.38
C GLY A 83 6.39 1.57 -6.06
N SER A 84 5.73 1.41 -4.89
CA SER A 84 6.35 1.64 -3.58
C SER A 84 6.06 0.51 -2.62
N ILE A 85 7.09 -0.30 -2.30
CA ILE A 85 6.97 -1.41 -1.34
C ILE A 85 6.59 -0.90 0.05
N THR A 86 7.19 0.20 0.48
CA THR A 86 6.91 0.81 1.78
C THR A 86 5.49 1.37 1.86
N GLY A 87 4.96 1.89 0.75
CA GLY A 87 3.57 2.32 0.64
C GLY A 87 2.60 1.14 0.82
N SER A 88 2.88 0.00 0.19
CA SER A 88 2.06 -1.22 0.34
C SER A 88 2.10 -1.79 1.76
N ILE A 89 3.25 -1.78 2.44
CA ILE A 89 3.36 -2.25 3.83
C ILE A 89 2.55 -1.35 4.78
N LEU A 90 2.66 -0.04 4.63
CA LEU A 90 1.90 0.92 5.44
C LEU A 90 0.40 0.83 5.14
N ALA A 91 0.01 0.68 3.88
CA ALA A 91 -1.39 0.49 3.50
C ALA A 91 -1.97 -0.81 4.08
N ALA A 92 -1.20 -1.90 4.08
CA ALA A 92 -1.62 -3.16 4.71
C ALA A 92 -1.82 -2.99 6.22
N PHE A 93 -0.87 -2.36 6.91
CA PHE A 93 -0.99 -2.11 8.34
C PHE A 93 -2.17 -1.20 8.67
N LEU A 94 -2.34 -0.10 7.92
CA LEU A 94 -3.45 0.83 8.10
C LEU A 94 -4.80 0.17 7.80
N PHE A 95 -4.88 -0.64 6.74
CA PHE A 95 -6.10 -1.36 6.38
C PHE A 95 -6.51 -2.35 7.46
N VAL A 96 -5.56 -3.16 7.96
CA VAL A 96 -5.81 -4.11 9.05
C VAL A 96 -6.19 -3.38 10.33
N ALA A 97 -5.45 -2.34 10.71
CA ALA A 97 -5.74 -1.55 11.90
C ALA A 97 -7.11 -0.85 11.80
N CYS A 98 -7.45 -0.26 10.65
CA CYS A 98 -8.78 0.31 10.42
C CYS A 98 -9.87 -0.76 10.48
N SER A 99 -9.64 -1.94 9.90
CA SER A 99 -10.60 -3.04 9.93
C SER A 99 -10.86 -3.53 11.36
N GLU A 100 -9.81 -3.78 12.15
CA GLU A 100 -9.93 -4.23 13.54
C GLU A 100 -10.49 -3.16 14.48
N TRP A 101 -10.03 -1.91 14.36
CA TRP A 101 -10.47 -0.81 15.22
C TRP A 101 -11.93 -0.43 14.96
N TRP A 102 -12.34 -0.43 13.68
CA TRP A 102 -13.74 -0.17 13.30
C TRP A 102 -14.65 -1.34 13.65
N MET A 103 -14.21 -2.60 13.44
CA MET A 103 -14.95 -3.78 13.94
C MET A 103 -15.22 -3.66 15.44
N ARG A 104 -14.20 -3.32 16.22
CA ARG A 104 -14.30 -3.23 17.68
C ARG A 104 -15.17 -2.08 18.17
N PHE A 105 -15.19 -0.95 17.46
CA PHE A 105 -16.06 0.19 17.81
C PHE A 105 -17.53 -0.01 17.41
N LEU A 106 -17.84 -0.83 16.39
CA LEU A 106 -19.22 -1.11 15.97
C LEU A 106 -19.81 -2.38 16.61
N ASP A 107 -18.98 -3.29 17.11
CA ASP A 107 -19.45 -4.45 17.87
C ASP A 107 -19.81 -4.11 19.33
N GLU A 108 -19.57 -2.88 19.80
CA GLU A 108 -20.13 -2.38 21.06
C GLU A 108 -21.65 -2.19 20.89
N PRO A 109 -22.50 -3.03 21.51
CA PRO A 109 -23.94 -2.87 21.43
C PRO A 109 -24.33 -1.60 22.17
N MET A 110 -24.56 -0.52 21.42
CA MET A 110 -25.08 0.72 22.00
C MET A 110 -26.54 0.48 22.43
N TYR A 111 -26.73 0.15 23.71
CA TYR A 111 -28.03 0.09 24.36
C TYR A 111 -28.51 1.51 24.64
N ILE A 112 -29.26 2.12 23.73
CA ILE A 112 -30.05 3.31 24.04
C ILE A 112 -31.33 2.84 24.73
N GLY A 113 -31.39 3.02 26.05
CA GLY A 113 -32.62 2.94 26.84
C GLY A 113 -33.40 1.61 26.76
N GLY A 114 -32.72 0.47 26.60
CA GLY A 114 -33.36 -0.85 26.62
C GLY A 114 -33.90 -1.37 25.29
N PHE A 115 -33.80 -0.62 24.19
CA PHE A 115 -34.15 -1.10 22.85
C PHE A 115 -32.89 -1.48 22.08
N GLN A 116 -32.70 -2.78 21.79
CA GLN A 116 -31.63 -3.23 20.92
C GLN A 116 -31.97 -2.76 19.50
N VAL A 117 -31.11 -1.95 18.88
CA VAL A 117 -31.27 -1.53 17.48
C VAL A 117 -30.52 -2.55 16.59
N PRO A 118 -31.18 -3.56 15.99
CA PRO A 118 -30.51 -4.61 15.22
C PRO A 118 -29.83 -4.10 13.94
N PHE A 119 -30.22 -2.93 13.43
CA PHE A 119 -29.66 -2.32 12.23
C PHE A 119 -28.15 -2.02 12.32
N LEU A 120 -27.61 -1.78 13.53
CA LEU A 120 -26.20 -1.42 13.71
C LEU A 120 -25.24 -2.61 13.80
N ARG A 121 -25.71 -3.87 13.89
CA ARG A 121 -24.83 -5.02 14.17
C ARG A 121 -23.96 -5.48 12.98
N THR A 122 -24.57 -5.88 11.86
CA THR A 122 -23.82 -6.60 10.81
C THR A 122 -23.88 -5.92 9.44
N GLY A 123 -25.04 -5.38 9.05
CA GLY A 123 -25.22 -4.73 7.74
C GLY A 123 -24.55 -3.36 7.65
N PHE A 124 -24.68 -2.54 8.70
CA PHE A 124 -24.09 -1.20 8.72
C PHE A 124 -22.54 -1.24 8.65
N ARG A 125 -21.91 -2.24 9.28
CA ARG A 125 -20.46 -2.47 9.20
C ARG A 125 -19.98 -2.62 7.75
N MET A 126 -20.65 -3.47 6.96
CA MET A 126 -20.26 -3.68 5.55
C MET A 126 -20.47 -2.43 4.69
N VAL A 127 -21.55 -1.69 4.93
CA VAL A 127 -21.85 -0.44 4.19
C VAL A 127 -20.82 0.64 4.50
N VAL A 128 -20.48 0.85 5.77
CA VAL A 128 -19.46 1.84 6.14
C VAL A 128 -18.09 1.46 5.59
N PHE A 129 -17.73 0.18 5.63
CA PHE A 129 -16.48 -0.31 5.05
C PHE A 129 -16.39 0.01 3.54
N SER A 130 -17.51 -0.19 2.83
CA SER A 130 -17.60 0.13 1.39
C SER A 130 -17.46 1.63 1.12
N ILE A 131 -18.07 2.49 1.95
CA ILE A 131 -17.96 3.95 1.81
C ILE A 131 -16.54 4.43 2.10
N VAL A 132 -15.88 3.87 3.13
CA VAL A 132 -14.50 4.22 3.48
C VAL A 132 -13.55 3.82 2.37
N ILE A 133 -13.66 2.60 1.84
CA ILE A 133 -12.86 2.17 0.69
C ILE A 133 -13.13 3.06 -0.53
N MET A 134 -14.40 3.39 -0.81
CA MET A 134 -14.75 4.29 -1.91
C MET A 134 -14.11 5.67 -1.74
N ALA A 135 -14.13 6.24 -0.54
CA ALA A 135 -13.46 7.49 -0.24
C ALA A 135 -11.94 7.38 -0.44
N VAL A 136 -11.30 6.33 0.09
CA VAL A 136 -9.86 6.08 -0.06
C VAL A 136 -9.47 5.99 -1.54
N VAL A 137 -10.23 5.25 -2.35
CA VAL A 137 -9.97 5.09 -3.79
C VAL A 137 -10.20 6.41 -4.55
N LEU A 138 -11.23 7.18 -4.19
CA LEU A 138 -11.52 8.49 -4.81
C LEU A 138 -10.45 9.53 -4.49
N PHE A 139 -9.97 9.59 -3.24
CA PHE A 139 -8.97 10.57 -2.82
C PHE A 139 -7.54 10.19 -3.24
N TRP A 140 -7.23 8.90 -3.38
CA TRP A 140 -5.88 8.41 -3.69
C TRP A 140 -5.78 7.62 -4.99
N ARG A 141 -6.15 8.24 -6.11
CA ARG A 141 -6.06 7.65 -7.47
C ARG A 141 -4.65 7.25 -7.93
N LYS A 142 -3.58 7.68 -7.24
CA LYS A 142 -2.18 7.27 -7.48
C LYS A 142 -1.56 6.40 -6.34
N GLY A 143 -2.35 6.06 -5.31
CA GLY A 143 -1.87 5.46 -4.06
C GLY A 143 -1.21 6.48 -3.11
N ILE A 144 -1.18 6.19 -1.81
CA ILE A 144 -0.66 7.07 -0.74
C ILE A 144 0.79 7.49 -1.00
N MET A 145 1.58 6.62 -1.66
CA MET A 145 3.00 6.85 -1.87
C MET A 145 3.47 6.85 -3.33
N GLY A 146 2.60 6.53 -4.28
CA GLY A 146 2.89 6.55 -5.72
C GLY A 146 4.16 5.80 -6.09
N THR A 147 5.22 6.54 -6.46
CA THR A 147 6.54 6.03 -6.89
C THR A 147 7.68 6.38 -5.93
N LYS A 148 7.38 7.05 -4.81
CA LYS A 148 8.40 7.41 -3.83
C LYS A 148 8.54 6.27 -2.82
N GLU A 149 9.70 5.63 -2.80
CA GLU A 149 10.08 4.76 -1.69
C GLU A 149 10.25 5.61 -0.43
N PHE A 150 9.74 5.17 0.72
CA PHE A 150 10.07 5.77 2.01
C PHE A 150 11.58 5.65 2.22
N SER A 151 12.31 6.74 2.02
CA SER A 151 13.62 6.91 2.63
C SER A 151 13.41 7.54 4.01
N TRP A 152 14.07 6.99 5.03
CA TRP A 152 14.07 7.51 6.41
C TRP A 152 14.49 8.99 6.51
N ASP A 153 15.18 9.52 5.50
CA ASP A 153 15.46 10.96 5.34
C ASP A 153 14.20 11.83 5.19
N GLY A 154 13.11 11.28 4.62
CA GLY A 154 11.85 11.99 4.43
C GLY A 154 11.09 12.20 5.74
N ILE A 155 11.10 11.20 6.63
CA ILE A 155 10.50 11.29 7.97
C ILE A 155 11.32 12.23 8.85
N ALA A 156 12.65 12.12 8.80
CA ALA A 156 13.54 13.01 9.56
C ALA A 156 13.38 14.48 9.12
N LYS A 157 13.12 14.76 7.84
CA LYS A 157 12.78 16.11 7.35
C LYS A 157 11.37 16.56 7.74
N PHE A 158 10.38 15.66 7.68
CA PHE A 158 8.99 15.97 8.04
C PHE A 158 8.84 16.30 9.54
N PHE A 159 9.59 15.61 10.40
CA PHE A 159 9.61 15.88 11.84
C PHE A 159 10.54 17.04 12.24
N LYS A 160 11.57 17.37 11.43
CA LYS A 160 12.40 18.55 11.70
C LYS A 160 11.77 19.87 11.24
N ASP A 161 10.92 19.88 10.21
CA ASP A 161 10.30 21.11 9.70
C ASP A 161 8.80 20.93 9.38
N PRO A 162 7.91 20.85 10.39
CA PRO A 162 6.47 20.91 10.14
C PRO A 162 6.00 22.30 9.67
N PHE A 163 6.85 23.34 9.69
CA PHE A 163 6.47 24.73 9.41
C PHE A 163 7.48 25.52 8.53
N GLY A 164 8.30 24.83 7.72
CA GLY A 164 9.37 25.47 6.93
C GLY A 164 8.96 26.07 5.57
N LEU A 165 7.72 25.88 5.12
CA LEU A 165 7.30 26.25 3.76
C LEU A 165 6.86 27.72 3.60
N ILE A 166 6.82 28.52 4.67
CA ILE A 166 6.45 29.94 4.61
C ILE A 166 7.65 30.88 4.37
N SER A 167 8.89 30.46 4.67
CA SER A 167 10.05 31.38 4.60
C SER A 167 10.65 31.57 3.20
N ARG A 168 10.33 30.70 2.23
CA ARG A 168 10.93 30.77 0.88
C ARG A 168 10.27 31.77 -0.07
N GLN A 169 9.13 32.35 0.28
CA GLN A 169 8.48 33.40 -0.53
C GLN A 169 9.04 34.81 -0.27
N LYS A 170 9.64 35.08 0.91
CA LYS A 170 10.11 36.43 1.25
C LYS A 170 11.38 36.86 0.50
N GLY A 171 12.20 35.91 0.02
CA GLY A 171 13.46 36.19 -0.69
C GLY A 171 13.32 36.50 -2.18
N LYS A 172 12.14 36.33 -2.80
CA LYS A 172 11.92 36.70 -4.22
C LYS A 172 11.31 38.10 -4.39
N GLY A 173 10.86 38.75 -3.31
CA GLY A 173 10.26 40.09 -3.35
C GLY A 173 11.25 41.26 -3.30
N GLU A 174 12.49 41.04 -2.87
CA GLU A 174 13.48 42.14 -2.76
C GLU A 174 14.34 42.31 -4.03
N VAL A 175 14.52 41.26 -4.82
CA VAL A 175 15.33 41.34 -6.06
C VAL A 175 14.60 42.10 -7.18
N GLN A 176 13.27 42.19 -7.12
CA GLN A 176 12.47 42.89 -8.14
C GLN A 176 12.28 44.39 -7.84
N ARG A 177 12.89 44.90 -6.76
CA ARG A 177 12.82 46.33 -6.39
C ARG A 177 14.10 47.10 -6.75
N ASN A 178 15.14 46.42 -7.22
CA ASN A 178 16.44 46.98 -7.63
C ASN A 178 16.82 46.62 -9.08
N ALA A 179 15.82 46.47 -9.96
CA ALA A 179 15.98 46.37 -11.41
C ALA A 179 15.18 47.48 -12.09
#